data_AF-A0A7K2MZR6-F1
#
_entry.id   AF-A0A7K2MZR6-F1
#
_cell.length_a   1.000
_cell.length_b   1.000
_cell.length_c   1.000
_cell.angle_alpha   90.00
_cell.angle_beta   90.00
_cell.angle_gamma   90.00
#
_symmetry.space_group_name_H-M   'P 1'
#
loop_
_entity.id
_entity.type
_entity.pdbx_description
1 polymer ?
#
loop_
_entity_poly.entity_id
_entity_poly.type
_entity_poly.pdbx_seq_one_letter_code
_entity_poly.pdbx_strand_id
1 'polypeptide(L)'
;APGGGTSQAADVGDTGGGEGGLPAGLADRLEEHGIDVDQWKDGGWKNWDKDKWLSEAKDFVNPVIEGLWQPDRMKSAKEADKTVTTKDAAADQGATDPEPAPVEAVAEKKPYHENAAPVGKVFFDSPEGSMVCSGTVIKDVNHPGKSNLVWTAGHCVHAGGSGGWYRNIAFV
;
A
#
# COMPACT_ATOMS: atom_id res chain seq x y z
N ALA A 1 -24.70 -20.49 9.25
CA ALA A 1 -24.30 -20.34 7.84
C ALA A 1 -25.35 -19.46 7.16
N PRO A 2 -25.01 -18.52 6.26
CA PRO A 2 -23.77 -18.40 5.45
C PRO A 2 -22.76 -17.48 6.15
N GLY A 3 -21.47 -17.38 5.83
CA GLY A 3 -20.72 -17.65 4.61
C GLY A 3 -19.77 -16.47 4.39
N GLY A 4 -18.99 -16.11 5.42
CA GLY A 4 -18.05 -15.00 5.37
C GLY A 4 -16.84 -15.43 4.55
N GLY A 5 -16.72 -14.89 3.34
CA GLY A 5 -15.54 -15.07 2.51
C GLY A 5 -14.33 -14.50 3.24
N THR A 6 -13.53 -15.37 3.82
CA THR A 6 -12.17 -15.05 4.26
C THR A 6 -11.41 -14.59 3.03
N SER A 7 -11.06 -13.30 2.97
CA SER A 7 -10.05 -12.80 2.04
C SER A 7 -8.78 -13.61 2.28
N GLN A 8 -8.49 -14.51 1.34
CA GLN A 8 -7.31 -15.36 1.37
C GLN A 8 -6.11 -14.44 1.16
N ALA A 9 -5.38 -14.15 2.24
CA ALA A 9 -4.05 -13.59 2.10
C ALA A 9 -3.24 -14.59 1.26
N ALA A 10 -2.73 -14.13 0.12
CA ALA A 10 -1.85 -14.93 -0.71
C ALA A 10 -0.67 -15.39 0.16
N ASP A 11 -0.47 -16.71 0.23
CA ASP A 11 0.67 -17.33 0.87
C ASP A 11 1.92 -16.95 0.07
N VAL A 12 2.58 -15.86 0.48
CA VAL A 12 3.89 -15.50 -0.06
C VAL A 12 4.92 -16.23 0.78
N GLY A 13 5.29 -17.40 0.28
CA GLY A 13 6.41 -18.17 0.78
C GLY A 13 7.68 -17.34 0.89
N ASP A 14 8.39 -17.61 1.97
CA ASP A 14 9.77 -17.24 2.31
C ASP A 14 10.66 -16.86 1.11
N THR A 15 11.22 -15.65 1.15
CA THR A 15 12.54 -15.37 0.57
C THR A 15 13.24 -14.29 1.39
N GLY A 16 13.88 -14.73 2.46
CA GLY A 16 15.04 -14.01 2.97
C GLY A 16 16.15 -13.98 1.90
N GLY A 17 16.64 -12.77 1.62
CA GLY A 17 17.97 -12.53 1.07
C GLY A 17 18.15 -12.72 -0.44
N GLY A 18 18.17 -11.59 -1.15
CA GLY A 18 19.08 -11.36 -2.26
C GLY A 18 18.91 -12.23 -3.51
N GLU A 19 17.96 -11.85 -4.37
CA GLU A 19 18.05 -11.84 -5.84
C GLU A 19 16.74 -11.21 -6.34
N GLY A 20 16.82 -10.26 -7.28
CA GLY A 20 15.71 -9.41 -7.76
C GLY A 20 14.60 -10.15 -8.52
N GLY A 21 14.15 -11.29 -8.04
CA GLY A 21 12.99 -12.02 -8.55
C GLY A 21 11.69 -11.45 -8.02
N LEU A 22 10.69 -11.33 -8.90
CA LEU A 22 9.32 -11.00 -8.50
C LEU A 22 8.78 -12.15 -7.63
N PRO A 23 8.06 -11.87 -6.53
CA PRO A 23 7.39 -12.91 -5.74
C PRO A 23 6.55 -13.83 -6.63
N ALA A 24 6.48 -15.12 -6.28
CA ALA A 24 5.66 -16.09 -7.01
C ALA A 24 4.20 -15.59 -7.13
N GLY A 25 3.67 -15.57 -8.36
CA GLY A 25 2.33 -15.05 -8.67
C GLY A 25 2.22 -13.53 -8.82
N LEU A 26 3.28 -12.75 -8.60
CA LEU A 26 3.28 -11.33 -9.00
C LEU A 26 3.49 -11.19 -10.51
N ALA A 27 4.37 -12.00 -11.11
CA ALA A 27 4.58 -12.00 -12.55
C ALA A 27 3.29 -12.30 -13.33
N ASP A 28 2.56 -13.35 -12.94
CA ASP A 28 1.29 -13.72 -13.58
C ASP A 28 0.24 -12.60 -13.46
N ARG A 29 0.08 -11.99 -12.27
CA ARG A 29 -0.82 -10.85 -12.08
C ARG A 29 -0.42 -9.62 -12.89
N LEU A 30 0.87 -9.36 -13.03
CA LEU A 30 1.38 -8.27 -13.86
C LEU A 30 1.05 -8.53 -15.33
N GLU A 31 1.25 -9.75 -15.83
CA GLU A 31 0.90 -10.15 -17.19
C GLU A 31 -0.62 -10.09 -17.44
N GLU A 32 -1.45 -10.56 -16.51
CA GLU A 32 -2.92 -10.49 -16.57
C GLU A 32 -3.42 -9.04 -16.72
N HIS A 33 -2.70 -8.08 -16.13
CA HIS A 33 -3.00 -6.65 -16.23
C HIS A 33 -2.20 -5.93 -17.33
N GLY A 34 -1.45 -6.67 -18.16
CA GLY A 34 -0.67 -6.14 -19.28
C GLY A 34 0.50 -5.24 -18.86
N ILE A 35 1.01 -5.42 -17.64
CA ILE A 35 2.17 -4.70 -17.10
C ILE A 35 3.43 -5.49 -17.41
N ASP A 36 4.16 -5.03 -18.43
CA ASP A 36 5.51 -5.47 -18.72
C ASP A 36 6.47 -4.82 -17.72
N VAL A 37 7.19 -5.64 -16.94
CA VAL A 37 8.07 -5.20 -15.85
C VAL A 37 9.26 -4.39 -16.35
N ASP A 38 9.78 -4.72 -17.52
CA ASP A 38 10.93 -4.02 -18.08
C ASP A 38 10.50 -2.67 -18.65
N GLN A 39 9.38 -2.62 -19.37
CA GLN A 39 8.76 -1.34 -19.75
C GLN A 39 8.37 -0.51 -18.52
N TRP A 40 7.94 -1.16 -17.44
CA TRP A 40 7.60 -0.49 -16.19
C TRP A 40 8.85 0.18 -15.60
N LYS A 41 9.97 -0.54 -15.48
CA LYS A 41 11.26 0.01 -15.02
C LYS A 41 11.71 1.19 -15.88
N ASP A 42 11.48 1.12 -17.19
CA ASP A 42 11.82 2.18 -18.15
C ASP A 42 10.85 3.37 -18.14
N GLY A 43 9.86 3.38 -17.24
CA GLY A 43 8.99 4.53 -16.98
C GLY A 43 7.54 4.34 -17.41
N GLY A 44 7.11 3.13 -17.78
CA GLY A 44 5.71 2.79 -18.07
C GLY A 44 4.74 3.18 -16.95
N TRP A 45 5.22 3.18 -15.70
CA TRP A 45 4.48 3.63 -14.51
C TRP A 45 4.08 5.11 -14.52
N LYS A 46 4.59 5.93 -15.43
CA LYS A 46 4.20 7.34 -15.56
C LYS A 46 2.89 7.53 -16.32
N ASN A 47 2.37 6.49 -16.98
CA ASN A 47 1.16 6.58 -17.76
C ASN A 47 -0.11 6.42 -16.90
N TRP A 48 -0.74 7.53 -16.53
CA TRP A 48 -1.96 7.58 -15.71
C TRP A 48 -3.26 7.54 -16.53
N ASP A 49 -3.25 6.88 -17.69
CA ASP A 49 -4.46 6.63 -18.48
C ASP A 49 -5.51 5.93 -17.61
N LYS A 50 -6.70 6.54 -17.49
CA LYS A 50 -7.78 6.08 -16.62
C LYS A 50 -8.27 4.68 -16.98
N ASP A 51 -8.24 4.34 -18.27
CA ASP A 51 -8.72 3.04 -18.75
C ASP A 51 -7.75 1.90 -18.39
N LYS A 52 -6.51 2.25 -18.02
CA LYS A 52 -5.44 1.31 -17.63
C LYS A 52 -5.05 1.45 -16.15
N TRP A 53 -5.70 2.33 -15.41
CA TRP A 53 -5.38 2.58 -14.02
C TRP A 53 -6.15 1.60 -13.13
N LEU A 54 -5.44 0.57 -12.65
CA LEU A 54 -6.00 -0.48 -11.80
C LEU A 54 -6.67 0.10 -10.54
N SER A 55 -7.98 -0.11 -10.40
CA SER A 55 -8.81 0.47 -9.34
C SER A 55 -9.29 -0.53 -8.30
N GLU A 56 -9.50 -1.78 -8.68
CA GLU A 56 -10.05 -2.79 -7.77
C GLU A 56 -8.98 -3.30 -6.81
N ALA A 57 -9.38 -3.67 -5.59
CA ALA A 57 -8.43 -4.12 -4.57
C ALA A 57 -7.71 -5.43 -4.94
N LYS A 58 -8.42 -6.33 -5.62
CA LYS A 58 -7.85 -7.60 -6.11
C LYS A 58 -6.78 -7.42 -7.20
N ASP A 59 -6.82 -6.29 -7.91
CA ASP A 59 -5.96 -6.00 -9.06
C ASP A 59 -4.70 -5.21 -8.63
N PHE A 60 -4.51 -4.99 -7.32
CA PHE A 60 -3.34 -4.28 -6.82
C PHE A 60 -2.04 -5.03 -7.12
N VAL A 61 -1.10 -4.31 -7.73
CA VAL A 61 0.28 -4.74 -7.98
C VAL A 61 1.24 -3.61 -7.66
N ASN A 62 2.39 -3.97 -7.07
CA ASN A 62 3.43 -3.01 -6.71
C ASN A 62 4.83 -3.59 -7.00
N PRO A 63 5.24 -3.65 -8.29
CA PRO A 63 6.57 -4.10 -8.64
C PRO A 63 7.63 -3.12 -8.09
N VAL A 64 8.68 -3.67 -7.48
CA VAL A 64 9.78 -2.87 -6.91
C VAL A 64 10.78 -2.53 -8.01
N ILE A 65 11.06 -1.24 -8.18
CA ILE A 65 12.11 -0.75 -9.07
C ILE A 65 13.33 -0.39 -8.21
N GLU A 66 14.41 -1.13 -8.39
CA GLU A 66 15.65 -0.90 -7.64
C GLU A 66 16.19 0.51 -7.88
N GLY A 67 16.62 1.18 -6.81
CA GLY A 67 17.19 2.51 -6.89
C GLY A 67 16.22 3.62 -7.30
N LEU A 68 14.93 3.33 -7.44
CA LEU A 68 13.91 4.32 -7.81
C LEU A 68 13.76 5.42 -6.75
N TRP A 69 13.77 5.02 -5.47
CA TRP A 69 13.69 5.91 -4.32
C TRP A 69 15.08 6.17 -3.75
N GLN A 70 15.84 7.04 -4.42
CA GLN A 70 17.07 7.59 -3.86
C GLN A 70 16.76 8.66 -2.81
N PRO A 71 17.67 8.92 -1.84
CA PRO A 71 17.46 9.90 -0.79
C PRO A 71 17.02 11.29 -1.28
N ASP A 72 17.57 11.77 -2.40
CA ASP A 72 17.21 13.09 -2.92
C ASP A 72 15.81 13.14 -3.51
N ARG A 73 15.36 12.05 -4.13
CA ARG A 73 13.96 11.93 -4.57
C ARG A 73 13.01 11.91 -3.39
N MET A 74 13.32 11.10 -2.37
CA MET A 74 12.53 11.02 -1.13
C MET A 74 12.39 12.40 -0.47
N LYS A 75 13.47 13.18 -0.37
CA LYS A 75 13.44 14.55 0.18
C LYS A 75 12.57 15.52 -0.63
N SER A 76 12.45 15.31 -1.94
CA SER A 76 11.67 16.17 -2.84
C SER A 76 10.19 15.79 -2.92
N ALA A 77 9.80 14.65 -2.34
CA ALA A 77 8.42 14.19 -2.33
C ALA A 77 7.53 15.15 -1.54
N LYS A 78 6.31 15.37 -2.03
CA LYS A 78 5.35 16.28 -1.41
C LYS A 78 4.45 15.52 -0.45
N GLU A 79 4.13 16.10 0.70
CA GLU A 79 3.15 15.51 1.61
C GLU A 79 1.81 15.33 0.87
N ALA A 80 1.20 14.17 1.02
CA ALA A 80 -0.08 13.84 0.41
C ALA A 80 -1.23 14.45 1.23
N ASP A 81 -1.19 15.76 1.38
CA ASP A 81 -2.16 16.54 2.14
C ASP A 81 -3.51 16.55 1.40
N LYS A 82 -4.30 15.50 1.62
CA LYS A 82 -5.70 15.49 1.29
C LYS A 82 -6.47 15.73 2.58
N THR A 83 -6.99 16.95 2.75
CA THR A 83 -7.95 17.22 3.83
C THR A 83 -9.17 16.32 3.61
N VAL A 84 -9.25 15.23 4.37
CA VAL A 84 -10.42 14.36 4.36
C VAL A 84 -11.57 15.15 4.96
N THR A 85 -12.56 15.48 4.15
CA THR A 85 -13.75 16.17 4.62
C THR A 85 -14.74 15.14 5.18
N THR A 86 -15.67 15.57 6.02
CA THR A 86 -16.78 14.72 6.49
C THR A 86 -17.64 14.19 5.34
N LYS A 87 -17.64 14.84 4.17
CA LYS A 87 -18.31 14.35 2.96
C LYS A 87 -17.56 13.19 2.30
N ASP A 88 -16.23 13.18 2.38
CA ASP A 88 -15.42 12.09 1.83
C ASP A 88 -15.58 10.80 2.65
N ALA A 89 -15.78 10.92 3.97
CA ALA A 89 -16.10 9.80 4.85
C ALA A 89 -17.52 9.22 4.59
N ALA A 90 -18.46 10.05 4.13
CA ALA A 90 -19.84 9.64 3.84
C ALA A 90 -20.03 9.02 2.45
N ALA A 91 -18.99 8.97 1.61
CA ALA A 91 -19.00 8.28 0.32
C ALA A 91 -18.80 6.76 0.44
N ASP A 92 -18.82 6.23 1.67
CA ASP A 92 -18.83 4.82 1.97
C ASP A 92 -20.01 4.13 1.26
N GLN A 93 -19.69 3.24 0.32
CA GLN A 93 -20.68 2.53 -0.52
C GLN A 93 -21.32 1.34 0.21
N GLY A 94 -21.30 1.32 1.54
CA GLY A 94 -21.93 0.28 2.35
C GLY A 94 -21.19 -1.06 2.32
N ALA A 95 -19.90 -1.05 2.00
CA ALA A 95 -19.02 -2.22 2.00
C ALA A 95 -17.98 -2.17 3.15
N THR A 96 -18.17 -1.29 4.13
CA THR A 96 -17.26 -1.17 5.28
C THR A 96 -17.69 -2.10 6.40
N ASP A 97 -16.69 -2.67 7.10
CA ASP A 97 -16.88 -3.40 8.34
C ASP A 97 -17.74 -2.57 9.33
N PRO A 98 -18.53 -3.21 10.19
CA PRO A 98 -19.32 -2.50 11.20
C PRO A 98 -18.42 -1.56 12.01
N GLU A 99 -18.94 -0.37 12.33
CA GLU A 99 -18.19 0.61 13.11
C GLU A 99 -17.65 -0.05 14.40
N PRO A 100 -16.33 -0.02 14.63
CA PRO A 100 -15.73 -0.74 15.74
C PRO A 100 -16.26 -0.17 17.07
N ALA A 101 -16.51 -1.06 18.03
CA ALA A 101 -16.86 -0.64 19.37
C ALA A 101 -15.74 0.25 19.94
N PRO A 102 -16.09 1.37 20.61
CA PRO A 102 -15.09 2.25 21.18
C PRO A 102 -14.29 1.50 22.25
N VAL A 103 -12.97 1.65 22.18
CA VAL A 103 -12.03 1.11 23.17
C VAL A 103 -11.36 2.27 23.92
N GLU A 104 -11.21 2.13 25.23
CA GLU A 104 -10.49 3.12 26.03
C GLU A 104 -9.00 3.12 25.64
N ALA A 105 -8.49 4.29 25.25
CA ALA A 105 -7.10 4.42 24.83
C ALA A 105 -6.17 4.28 26.04
N VAL A 106 -5.22 3.35 25.97
CA VAL A 106 -4.18 3.17 26.98
C VAL A 106 -2.92 3.89 26.50
N ALA A 107 -2.22 4.56 27.43
CA ALA A 107 -0.96 5.21 27.11
C ALA A 107 0.10 4.17 26.71
N GLU A 108 0.77 4.41 25.58
CA GLU A 108 1.88 3.57 25.13
C GLU A 108 3.04 3.62 26.13
N LYS A 109 3.71 2.47 26.32
CA LYS A 109 4.81 2.34 27.26
C LYS A 109 6.04 3.08 26.76
N LYS A 110 6.76 3.70 27.69
CA LYS A 110 8.05 4.37 27.44
C LYS A 110 9.21 3.41 27.76
N PRO A 111 10.35 3.53 27.06
CA PRO A 111 10.62 4.46 25.97
C PRO A 111 10.01 3.99 24.64
N TYR A 112 9.53 4.93 23.82
CA TYR A 112 8.76 4.60 22.62
C TYR A 112 9.55 3.83 21.56
N HIS A 113 10.86 4.05 21.45
CA HIS A 113 11.70 3.33 20.48
C HIS A 113 11.86 1.83 20.80
N GLU A 114 11.50 1.39 22.01
CA GLU A 114 11.53 -0.03 22.40
C GLU A 114 10.14 -0.67 22.43
N ASN A 115 9.09 0.12 22.72
CA ASN A 115 7.77 -0.42 23.04
C ASN A 115 6.70 -0.06 22.00
N ALA A 116 6.83 1.05 21.28
CA ALA A 116 5.90 1.42 20.23
C ALA A 116 6.17 0.63 18.94
N ALA A 117 5.13 0.45 18.12
CA ALA A 117 5.28 -0.13 16.80
C ALA A 117 6.23 0.71 15.92
N PRO A 118 7.06 0.10 15.05
CA PRO A 118 7.91 0.83 14.12
C PRO A 118 7.08 1.74 13.20
N VAL A 119 7.40 3.03 13.19
CA VAL A 119 6.80 4.05 12.32
C VAL A 119 7.81 4.47 11.27
N GLY A 120 7.35 4.66 10.04
CA GLY A 120 8.18 5.04 8.91
C GLY A 120 7.44 5.91 7.90
N LYS A 121 8.14 6.27 6.83
CA LYS A 121 7.58 7.06 5.72
C LYS A 121 7.10 6.13 4.61
N VAL A 122 5.99 6.50 3.97
CA VAL A 122 5.46 5.82 2.78
C VAL A 122 5.65 6.74 1.59
N PHE A 123 6.48 6.35 0.63
CA PHE A 123 6.70 7.09 -0.62
C PHE A 123 5.95 6.42 -1.75
N PHE A 124 5.38 7.21 -2.66
CA PHE A 124 4.62 6.71 -3.80
C PHE A 124 4.57 7.73 -4.93
N ASP A 125 4.24 7.30 -6.13
CA ASP A 125 3.97 8.19 -7.26
C ASP A 125 2.46 8.31 -7.49
N SER A 126 2.00 9.55 -7.66
CA SER A 126 0.65 9.92 -8.09
C SER A 126 0.68 10.63 -9.44
N PRO A 127 -0.48 10.94 -10.05
CA PRO A 127 -0.54 11.81 -11.23
C PRO A 127 0.09 13.20 -11.01
N GLU A 128 0.16 13.67 -9.77
CA GLU A 128 0.76 14.96 -9.41
C GLU A 128 2.28 14.91 -9.16
N GLY A 129 2.85 13.70 -9.12
CA GLY A 129 4.28 13.46 -8.92
C GLY A 129 4.58 12.58 -7.71
N SER A 130 5.81 12.64 -7.21
CA SER A 130 6.23 11.86 -6.04
C SER A 130 5.67 12.47 -4.75
N MET A 131 5.06 11.61 -3.96
CA MET A 131 4.34 11.95 -2.74
C MET A 131 4.89 11.18 -1.54
N VAL A 132 4.60 11.68 -0.33
CA VAL A 132 4.97 11.05 0.93
C VAL A 132 3.80 11.07 1.92
N CYS A 133 3.69 9.98 2.67
CA CYS A 133 2.79 9.77 3.81
C CYS A 133 3.57 9.15 4.97
N SER A 134 2.86 8.74 6.03
CA SER A 134 3.41 7.91 7.10
C SER A 134 2.69 6.56 7.18
N GLY A 135 3.37 5.57 7.74
CA GLY A 135 2.81 4.25 7.99
C GLY A 135 3.43 3.62 9.23
N THR A 136 2.84 2.53 9.70
CA THR A 136 3.34 1.77 10.85
C THR A 136 3.31 0.28 10.56
N VAL A 137 4.32 -0.45 11.03
CA VAL A 137 4.36 -1.91 10.92
C VAL A 137 3.38 -2.51 11.92
N ILE A 138 2.49 -3.37 11.45
CA ILE A 138 1.49 -4.04 12.31
C ILE A 138 1.72 -5.55 12.35
N LYS A 139 1.26 -6.18 13.42
CA LYS A 139 1.31 -7.64 13.56
C LYS A 139 0.20 -8.28 12.73
N ASP A 140 0.55 -9.26 11.91
CA ASP A 140 -0.42 -10.20 11.38
C ASP A 140 -0.74 -11.26 12.45
N VAL A 141 -1.96 -11.21 12.99
CA VAL A 141 -2.42 -12.18 14.00
C VAL A 141 -2.66 -13.57 13.42
N ASN A 142 -2.91 -13.68 12.12
CA ASN A 142 -3.17 -14.93 11.44
C ASN A 142 -1.86 -15.60 10.96
N HIS A 143 -0.83 -14.80 10.64
CA HIS A 143 0.48 -15.29 10.18
C HIS A 143 1.66 -14.56 10.87
N PRO A 144 1.84 -14.73 12.19
CA PRO A 144 2.84 -14.00 12.95
C PRO A 144 4.27 -14.29 12.45
N GLY A 145 5.01 -13.22 12.16
CA GLY A 145 6.41 -13.30 11.69
C GLY A 145 6.58 -13.74 10.23
N LYS A 146 5.47 -13.93 9.49
CA LYS A 146 5.51 -14.33 8.07
C LYS A 146 5.03 -13.23 7.12
N SER A 147 4.33 -12.22 7.64
CA SER A 147 3.75 -11.15 6.84
C SER A 147 4.55 -9.86 6.93
N ASN A 148 4.55 -9.10 5.82
CA ASN A 148 5.15 -7.77 5.72
C ASN A 148 4.04 -6.69 5.72
N LEU A 149 3.35 -6.52 6.86
CA LEU A 149 2.18 -5.62 6.94
C LEU A 149 2.55 -4.21 7.39
N VAL A 150 2.14 -3.22 6.60
CA VAL A 150 2.21 -1.80 6.92
C VAL A 150 0.80 -1.22 6.88
N TRP A 151 0.40 -0.53 7.95
CA TRP A 151 -0.85 0.19 8.04
C TRP A 151 -0.65 1.67 7.69
N THR A 152 -1.48 2.19 6.80
CA THR A 152 -1.51 3.60 6.36
C THR A 152 -2.93 3.99 5.94
N ALA A 153 -3.13 5.27 5.60
CA ALA A 153 -4.43 5.77 5.15
C ALA A 153 -4.72 5.33 3.71
N GLY A 154 -5.99 5.04 3.39
CA GLY A 154 -6.40 4.65 2.03
C GLY A 154 -6.01 5.68 0.95
N HIS A 155 -6.10 6.98 1.26
CA HIS A 155 -5.70 8.05 0.33
C HIS A 155 -4.18 8.16 0.10
N CYS A 156 -3.35 7.46 0.87
CA CYS A 156 -1.91 7.38 0.65
C CYS A 156 -1.55 6.29 -0.37
N VAL A 157 -2.49 5.41 -0.71
CA VAL A 157 -2.26 4.27 -1.60
C VAL A 157 -3.22 4.23 -2.79
N HIS A 158 -4.34 4.96 -2.74
CA HIS A 158 -5.39 4.93 -3.75
C HIS A 158 -6.02 6.32 -3.98
N ALA A 159 -6.39 6.64 -5.23
CA ALA A 159 -6.96 7.93 -5.61
C ALA A 159 -8.44 8.12 -5.18
N GLY A 160 -9.10 7.05 -4.74
CA GLY A 160 -10.52 7.00 -4.39
C GLY A 160 -11.39 6.57 -5.58
N GLY A 161 -12.70 6.78 -5.50
CA GLY A 161 -13.68 6.20 -6.45
C GLY A 161 -13.59 6.66 -7.91
N SER A 162 -12.72 7.61 -8.24
CA SER A 162 -12.53 8.11 -9.61
C SER A 162 -11.12 7.83 -10.19
N GLY A 163 -10.32 7.02 -9.50
CA GLY A 163 -8.99 6.62 -9.94
C GLY A 163 -8.59 5.26 -9.39
N GLY A 164 -7.29 4.99 -9.38
CA GLY A 164 -6.77 3.68 -9.00
C GLY A 164 -5.65 3.72 -7.96
N TRP A 165 -4.96 2.59 -7.83
CA TRP A 165 -3.80 2.40 -6.97
C TRP A 165 -2.64 3.28 -7.40
N TYR A 166 -2.02 3.97 -6.44
CA TYR A 166 -0.75 4.64 -6.68
C TYR A 166 0.36 3.63 -6.93
N ARG A 167 1.45 4.13 -7.52
CA ARG A 167 2.52 3.28 -8.07
C ARG A 167 3.79 3.46 -7.28
N ASN A 168 4.66 2.46 -7.37
CA ASN A 168 5.99 2.50 -6.78
C ASN A 168 5.98 2.77 -5.27
N ILE A 169 5.04 2.13 -4.57
CA ILE A 169 4.83 2.37 -3.15
C ILE A 169 5.99 1.71 -2.37
N ALA A 170 6.63 2.47 -1.49
CA ALA A 170 7.72 2.00 -0.65
C ALA A 170 7.55 2.50 0.79
N PHE A 171 7.74 1.60 1.76
CA PHE A 171 7.81 1.93 3.18
C PHE A 171 9.28 1.89 3.64
N VAL A 172 9.70 2.90 4.39
CA VAL A 172 11.11 3.10 4.82
C VAL A 172 11.15 3.56 6.28
#